data_AF-A0A4P5U9V5-F1
#
_entry.id   AF-A0A4P5U9V5-F1
#
_cell.length_a   1.000
_cell.length_b   1.000
_cell.length_c   1.000
_cell.angle_alpha   90.00
_cell.angle_beta   90.00
_cell.angle_gamma   90.00
#
_symmetry.space_group_name_H-M   'P 1'
#
loop_
_entity.id
_entity.type
_entity.pdbx_description
1 polymer ?
#
loop_
_entity_poly.entity_id
_entity_poly.type
_entity_poly.pdbx_seq_one_letter_code
_entity_poly.pdbx_strand_id
1 'polypeptide(L)'
;MFNKFFCSLLIGLFAFHALAQAQTINTDSLKSDLKKSLTYIINHQYTETKKNVRFKGEWQSTMGLSLPFPLLGKPKDYEDQNCFTTTAIHNCLAKIYLSDRNQYAFLYPTINRAYDATLLFRDSVTFNFWHWLPSNLHRKNKEGIRPLVRRPTTFNLKNRYIKKAANVMDDADDTAEGFMALLLHNKIIYSTDTLALLPVVNNYRDADRKNFHWYNHNRADKKNSGAYLTWLGKEHRLWPKSIVNTFLQNCIFFLPISECCPKAYKPYMPYGTNDVDAIVNANILSFLGENNEIVDSANYKFAIAFINRKIVREKFNSAAIYYPNRYHLHYAVAKAYRAGVTPLQSCVDLLIADIKSTQQTDGSFASKKIVNHQDKIQSTAYALYALLNVGNFSEYNTGGIIDSAIYYLQQNKKVTGNECHWTGGVFFSGGTVIRKCLFFKSDAYTTSLISQCFALYLELKNKNEL
;
A
#
# COMPACT_ATOMS: atom_id res chain seq x y z
N MET A 1 -56.11 -36.74 23.32
CA MET A 1 -55.38 -35.52 23.71
C MET A 1 -53.89 -35.88 23.69
N PHE A 2 -53.05 -35.06 23.06
CA PHE A 2 -51.64 -35.30 22.68
C PHE A 2 -51.37 -36.08 21.40
N ASN A 3 -51.65 -35.39 20.29
CA ASN A 3 -51.19 -35.70 18.95
C ASN A 3 -50.51 -34.43 18.40
N LYS A 4 -49.27 -34.14 18.83
CA LYS A 4 -48.43 -33.02 18.33
C LYS A 4 -46.96 -33.26 18.69
N PHE A 5 -46.28 -34.21 18.03
CA PHE A 5 -44.82 -34.33 18.19
C PHE A 5 -44.08 -34.91 16.97
N PHE A 6 -44.56 -34.62 15.75
CA PHE A 6 -43.95 -35.21 14.53
C PHE A 6 -43.84 -34.29 13.30
N CYS A 7 -43.83 -32.96 13.47
CA CYS A 7 -43.74 -32.02 12.31
C CYS A 7 -42.60 -30.98 12.37
N SER A 8 -41.54 -31.18 13.15
CA SER A 8 -40.48 -30.15 13.28
C SER A 8 -39.09 -30.57 12.81
N LEU A 9 -38.90 -31.80 12.30
CA LEU A 9 -37.57 -32.32 11.94
C LEU A 9 -37.34 -32.49 10.42
N LEU A 10 -38.17 -31.86 9.57
CA LEU A 10 -38.11 -32.01 8.10
C LEU A 10 -38.28 -30.68 7.34
N ILE A 11 -37.94 -29.56 7.97
CA ILE A 11 -37.84 -28.23 7.32
C ILE A 11 -36.39 -27.67 7.43
N GLY A 12 -35.44 -28.45 7.96
CA GLY A 12 -34.04 -28.06 8.13
C GLY A 12 -33.08 -28.53 7.03
N LEU A 13 -33.58 -28.97 5.87
CA LEU A 13 -32.76 -29.53 4.77
C LEU A 13 -33.07 -28.92 3.39
N PHE A 14 -33.77 -27.79 3.33
CA PHE A 14 -33.58 -26.84 2.23
C PHE A 14 -32.56 -25.79 2.68
N ALA A 15 -31.34 -26.26 2.93
CA ALA A 15 -30.19 -25.39 2.84
C ALA A 15 -30.22 -24.82 1.43
N PHE A 16 -30.58 -23.53 1.35
CA PHE A 16 -30.42 -22.69 0.18
C PHE A 16 -28.98 -22.86 -0.32
N HIS A 17 -28.76 -23.86 -1.18
CA HIS A 17 -27.79 -23.77 -2.23
C HIS A 17 -28.38 -22.73 -3.17
N ALA A 18 -28.26 -21.46 -2.78
CA ALA A 18 -28.15 -20.40 -3.76
C ALA A 18 -26.92 -20.77 -4.58
N LEU A 19 -27.13 -21.60 -5.61
CA LEU A 19 -26.25 -21.73 -6.73
C LEU A 19 -26.05 -20.28 -7.17
N ALA A 20 -24.93 -19.69 -6.75
CA ALA A 20 -24.42 -18.47 -7.32
C ALA A 20 -24.27 -18.80 -8.80
N GLN A 21 -25.29 -18.49 -9.60
CA GLN A 21 -25.20 -18.58 -11.04
C GLN A 21 -23.98 -17.72 -11.38
N ALA A 22 -22.97 -18.35 -11.97
CA ALA A 22 -21.77 -17.66 -12.40
C ALA A 22 -22.22 -16.47 -13.27
N GLN A 23 -22.09 -15.26 -12.73
CA GLN A 23 -22.48 -14.06 -13.44
C GLN A 23 -21.50 -13.87 -14.58
N THR A 24 -21.96 -14.09 -15.81
CA THR A 24 -21.11 -13.91 -16.98
C THR A 24 -20.77 -12.43 -17.14
N ILE A 25 -19.49 -12.09 -17.05
CA ILE A 25 -19.02 -10.72 -17.25
C ILE A 25 -19.15 -10.34 -18.72
N ASN A 26 -19.90 -9.27 -18.99
CA ASN A 26 -19.94 -8.68 -20.33
C ASN A 26 -18.63 -7.95 -20.61
N THR A 27 -17.79 -8.52 -21.46
CA THR A 27 -16.45 -8.00 -21.78
C THR A 27 -16.47 -6.63 -22.45
N ASP A 28 -17.50 -6.31 -23.24
CA ASP A 28 -17.60 -5.01 -23.91
C ASP A 28 -17.99 -3.90 -22.93
N SER A 29 -18.88 -4.22 -21.98
CA SER A 29 -19.17 -3.35 -20.85
C SER A 29 -17.91 -3.09 -20.01
N LEU A 30 -17.12 -4.13 -19.74
CA LEU A 30 -15.88 -4.02 -18.98
C LEU A 30 -14.81 -3.19 -19.72
N LYS A 31 -14.66 -3.36 -21.04
CA LYS A 31 -13.79 -2.52 -21.88
C LYS A 31 -14.22 -1.05 -21.83
N SER A 32 -15.53 -0.78 -21.86
CA SER A 32 -16.08 0.57 -21.71
C SER A 32 -15.71 1.17 -20.35
N ASP A 33 -15.88 0.41 -19.28
CA ASP A 33 -15.53 0.84 -17.91
C ASP A 33 -14.02 1.08 -17.75
N LEU A 34 -13.18 0.23 -18.34
CA LEU A 34 -11.73 0.43 -18.37
C LEU A 34 -11.38 1.75 -19.07
N LYS A 35 -11.95 2.02 -20.26
CA LYS A 35 -11.70 3.27 -20.98
C LYS A 35 -12.14 4.50 -20.18
N LYS A 36 -13.33 4.45 -19.57
CA LYS A 36 -13.88 5.56 -18.76
C LYS A 36 -13.09 5.81 -17.48
N SER A 37 -12.59 4.76 -16.83
CA SER A 37 -11.74 4.89 -15.64
C SER A 37 -10.33 5.40 -15.95
N LEU A 38 -9.73 4.97 -17.06
CA LEU A 38 -8.49 5.58 -17.55
C LEU A 38 -8.68 7.06 -17.91
N THR A 39 -9.82 7.42 -18.49
CA THR A 39 -10.18 8.82 -18.78
C THR A 39 -10.27 9.65 -17.50
N TYR A 40 -10.93 9.13 -16.47
CA TYR A 40 -10.98 9.77 -15.15
C TYR A 40 -9.58 10.06 -14.60
N ILE A 41 -8.68 9.05 -14.62
CA ILE A 41 -7.31 9.18 -14.11
C ILE A 41 -6.54 10.25 -14.89
N ILE A 42 -6.67 10.30 -16.22
CA ILE A 42 -6.01 11.32 -17.06
C ILE A 42 -6.51 12.73 -16.71
N ASN A 43 -7.82 12.92 -16.64
CA ASN A 43 -8.43 14.23 -16.45
C ASN A 43 -8.26 14.80 -15.04
N HIS A 44 -8.02 13.92 -14.05
CA HIS A 44 -7.81 14.31 -12.65
C HIS A 44 -6.33 14.42 -12.26
N GLN A 45 -5.39 14.27 -13.20
CA GLN A 45 -3.97 14.54 -12.96
C GLN A 45 -3.73 16.06 -12.97
N TYR A 46 -2.96 16.56 -12.00
CA TYR A 46 -2.57 17.97 -12.01
C TYR A 46 -1.63 18.29 -13.17
N THR A 47 -2.02 19.28 -13.98
CA THR A 47 -1.25 19.74 -15.14
C THR A 47 -0.26 20.85 -14.81
N GLU A 48 -0.39 21.46 -13.62
CA GLU A 48 0.42 22.59 -13.15
C GLU A 48 0.83 22.42 -11.68
N THR A 49 2.00 22.95 -11.33
CA THR A 49 2.45 23.04 -9.95
C THR A 49 1.93 24.33 -9.33
N LYS A 50 1.11 24.22 -8.29
CA LYS A 50 0.71 25.34 -7.44
C LYS A 50 1.50 25.26 -6.13
N LYS A 51 2.47 26.15 -5.98
CA LYS A 51 3.43 26.16 -4.86
C LYS A 51 2.72 26.00 -3.51
N ASN A 52 3.19 25.04 -2.70
CA ASN A 52 2.62 24.67 -1.39
C ASN A 52 1.16 24.18 -1.42
N VAL A 53 0.64 23.76 -2.57
CA VAL A 53 -0.72 23.21 -2.70
C VAL A 53 -0.68 21.85 -3.39
N ARG A 54 -0.14 21.80 -4.61
CA ARG A 54 -0.13 20.59 -5.45
C ARG A 54 1.02 20.64 -6.46
N PHE A 55 1.48 19.49 -6.92
CA PHE A 55 2.54 19.39 -7.92
C PHE A 55 2.01 18.80 -9.23
N LYS A 56 2.53 19.31 -10.34
CA LYS A 56 2.25 18.77 -11.68
C LYS A 56 2.61 17.28 -11.71
N GLY A 57 1.75 16.47 -12.31
CA GLY A 57 1.92 15.03 -12.48
C GLY A 57 1.33 14.19 -11.35
N GLU A 58 0.91 14.80 -10.24
CA GLU A 58 0.25 14.11 -9.13
C GLU A 58 -1.26 14.07 -9.28
N TRP A 59 -1.91 13.34 -8.38
CA TRP A 59 -3.36 13.25 -8.26
C TRP A 59 -3.80 13.68 -6.87
N GLN A 60 -5.08 14.01 -6.74
CA GLN A 60 -5.64 14.28 -5.43
C GLN A 60 -5.49 13.06 -4.50
N SER A 61 -4.91 13.29 -3.33
CA SER A 61 -4.95 12.37 -2.20
C SER A 61 -5.31 13.14 -0.94
N THR A 62 -5.92 12.48 0.03
CA THR A 62 -6.27 13.10 1.30
C THR A 62 -5.50 12.46 2.45
N MET A 63 -5.15 13.29 3.42
CA MET A 63 -4.58 12.93 4.71
C MET A 63 -5.53 13.45 5.79
N GLY A 64 -6.03 12.57 6.65
CA GLY A 64 -7.05 12.94 7.62
C GLY A 64 -7.10 12.09 8.87
N LEU A 65 -7.49 12.71 9.98
CA LEU A 65 -7.69 12.01 11.24
C LEU A 65 -9.05 11.30 11.25
N SER A 66 -9.08 10.05 11.72
CA SER A 66 -10.35 9.33 11.95
C SER A 66 -10.97 9.62 13.32
N LEU A 67 -10.14 10.00 14.29
CA LEU A 67 -10.53 10.34 15.66
C LEU A 67 -9.74 11.58 16.12
N PRO A 68 -10.28 12.36 17.08
CA PRO A 68 -9.53 13.47 17.66
C PRO A 68 -8.20 12.99 18.25
N PHE A 69 -7.13 13.75 18.02
CA PHE A 69 -5.80 13.48 18.56
C PHE A 69 -5.18 14.77 19.15
N PRO A 70 -4.73 14.79 20.42
CA PRO A 70 -4.34 16.02 21.12
C PRO A 70 -3.34 16.93 20.37
N LEU A 71 -2.38 16.35 19.64
CA LEU A 71 -1.34 17.11 18.95
C LEU A 71 -1.66 17.47 17.49
N LEU A 72 -2.68 16.81 16.90
CA LEU A 72 -3.02 16.93 15.48
C LEU A 72 -4.42 17.53 15.23
N GLY A 73 -5.31 17.53 16.22
CA GLY A 73 -6.60 18.19 16.17
C GLY A 73 -7.79 17.23 16.04
N LYS A 74 -8.84 17.67 15.34
CA LYS A 74 -10.11 16.94 15.18
C LYS A 74 -10.14 16.17 13.84
N PRO A 75 -11.04 15.17 13.69
CA PRO A 75 -11.26 14.49 12.42
C PRO A 75 -11.58 15.48 11.31
N LYS A 76 -10.74 15.48 10.27
CA LYS A 76 -10.91 16.26 9.06
C LYS A 76 -9.92 15.76 8.01
N ASP A 77 -10.43 15.53 6.81
CA ASP A 77 -9.62 15.22 5.65
C ASP A 77 -9.10 16.52 5.04
N TYR A 78 -7.80 16.55 4.75
CA TYR A 78 -7.14 17.60 3.98
C TYR A 78 -6.59 16.95 2.72
N GLU A 79 -6.67 17.63 1.58
CA GLU A 79 -5.81 17.24 0.47
C GLU A 79 -4.35 17.27 0.93
N ASP A 80 -3.55 16.30 0.52
CA ASP A 80 -2.11 16.26 0.74
C ASP A 80 -1.45 15.40 -0.35
N GLN A 81 -0.14 15.46 -0.49
CA GLN A 81 0.59 14.77 -1.57
C GLN A 81 1.69 13.91 -1.00
N ASN A 82 1.82 12.69 -1.52
CA ASN A 82 2.77 11.71 -1.02
C ASN A 82 3.30 10.80 -2.13
N CYS A 83 4.47 10.21 -1.87
CA CYS A 83 5.19 9.35 -2.80
C CYS A 83 4.35 8.12 -3.20
N PHE A 84 3.75 7.46 -2.20
CA PHE A 84 2.98 6.24 -2.41
C PHE A 84 1.84 6.40 -3.41
N THR A 85 1.00 7.44 -3.29
CA THR A 85 -0.09 7.69 -4.26
C THR A 85 0.46 7.85 -5.68
N THR A 86 1.46 8.73 -5.85
CA THR A 86 1.98 9.10 -7.16
C THR A 86 2.69 7.93 -7.84
N THR A 87 3.58 7.25 -7.11
CA THR A 87 4.33 6.08 -7.61
C THR A 87 3.41 4.91 -7.92
N ALA A 88 2.43 4.61 -7.06
CA ALA A 88 1.55 3.48 -7.28
C ALA A 88 0.60 3.70 -8.47
N ILE A 89 0.06 4.92 -8.66
CA ILE A 89 -0.73 5.24 -9.86
C ILE A 89 0.15 5.16 -11.11
N HIS A 90 1.36 5.72 -11.08
CA HIS A 90 2.33 5.56 -12.17
C HIS A 90 2.55 4.08 -12.50
N ASN A 91 2.85 3.25 -11.51
CA ASN A 91 3.15 1.83 -11.68
C ASN A 91 1.96 1.06 -12.26
N CYS A 92 0.73 1.37 -11.84
CA CYS A 92 -0.48 0.80 -12.42
C CYS A 92 -0.62 1.17 -13.91
N LEU A 93 -0.54 2.46 -14.23
CA LEU A 93 -0.67 2.95 -15.61
C LEU A 93 0.44 2.44 -16.52
N ALA A 94 1.67 2.39 -16.04
CA ALA A 94 2.82 1.86 -16.78
C ALA A 94 2.65 0.38 -17.10
N LYS A 95 2.15 -0.43 -16.14
CA LYS A 95 1.86 -1.85 -16.40
C LYS A 95 0.73 -2.05 -17.41
N ILE A 96 -0.33 -1.23 -17.37
CA ILE A 96 -1.40 -1.25 -18.39
C ILE A 96 -0.82 -0.86 -19.77
N TYR A 97 -0.02 0.20 -19.83
CA TYR A 97 0.62 0.63 -21.07
C TYR A 97 1.56 -0.45 -21.65
N LEU A 98 2.31 -1.14 -20.79
CA LEU A 98 3.25 -2.18 -21.21
C LEU A 98 2.57 -3.49 -21.63
N SER A 99 1.32 -3.76 -21.23
CA SER A 99 0.61 -4.97 -21.67
C SER A 99 0.15 -4.87 -23.12
N ASP A 100 -0.25 -3.66 -23.58
CA ASP A 100 -0.49 -3.36 -25.00
C ASP A 100 -0.21 -1.88 -25.30
N ARG A 101 1.00 -1.60 -25.80
CA ARG A 101 1.46 -0.23 -26.08
C ARG A 101 0.64 0.47 -27.15
N ASN A 102 0.09 -0.28 -28.11
CA ASN A 102 -0.68 0.28 -29.21
C ASN A 102 -2.07 0.67 -28.72
N GLN A 103 -2.74 -0.23 -27.98
CA GLN A 103 -4.06 0.02 -27.42
C GLN A 103 -4.04 1.18 -26.41
N TYR A 104 -3.00 1.27 -25.58
CA TYR A 104 -2.92 2.22 -24.48
C TYR A 104 -1.95 3.39 -24.71
N ALA A 105 -1.58 3.66 -25.97
CA ALA A 105 -0.64 4.73 -26.34
C ALA A 105 -0.99 6.10 -25.73
N PHE A 106 -2.29 6.39 -25.60
CA PHE A 106 -2.80 7.64 -25.03
C PHE A 106 -2.44 7.86 -23.55
N LEU A 107 -2.00 6.82 -22.81
CA LEU A 107 -1.54 6.94 -21.42
C LEU A 107 -0.14 7.57 -21.31
N TYR A 108 0.68 7.51 -22.37
CA TYR A 108 2.09 7.90 -22.31
C TYR A 108 2.33 9.31 -21.73
N PRO A 109 1.61 10.37 -22.13
CA PRO A 109 1.81 11.71 -21.55
C PRO A 109 1.50 11.77 -20.05
N THR A 110 0.50 11.03 -19.58
CA THR A 110 0.09 10.98 -18.18
C THR A 110 1.12 10.22 -17.35
N ILE A 111 1.62 9.09 -17.88
CA ILE A 111 2.69 8.31 -17.26
C ILE A 111 3.96 9.16 -17.13
N ASN A 112 4.37 9.87 -18.19
CA ASN A 112 5.59 10.67 -18.17
C ASN A 112 5.52 11.82 -17.14
N ARG A 113 4.38 12.52 -17.04
CA ARG A 113 4.19 13.55 -16.00
C ARG A 113 4.24 12.95 -14.59
N ALA A 114 3.69 11.76 -14.40
CA ALA A 114 3.72 11.08 -13.10
C ALA A 114 5.12 10.58 -12.73
N TYR A 115 5.91 10.17 -13.74
CA TYR A 115 7.32 9.83 -13.58
C TYR A 115 8.12 11.06 -13.12
N ASP A 116 7.97 12.20 -13.80
CA ASP A 116 8.60 13.46 -13.38
C ASP A 116 8.23 13.83 -11.94
N ALA A 117 6.95 13.68 -11.56
CA ALA A 117 6.48 13.93 -10.20
C ALA A 117 7.08 12.94 -9.18
N THR A 118 7.21 11.66 -9.56
CA THR A 118 7.84 10.62 -8.74
C THR A 118 9.27 10.99 -8.36
N LEU A 119 10.04 11.55 -9.30
CA LEU A 119 11.44 11.95 -9.05
C LEU A 119 11.58 13.06 -8.01
N LEU A 120 10.53 13.84 -7.74
CA LEU A 120 10.55 14.89 -6.70
C LEU A 120 10.64 14.32 -5.27
N PHE A 121 10.22 13.06 -5.09
CA PHE A 121 10.32 12.35 -3.81
C PHE A 121 11.70 11.72 -3.56
N ARG A 122 12.51 11.58 -4.62
CA ARG A 122 13.83 10.95 -4.55
C ARG A 122 14.82 11.81 -3.76
N ASP A 123 15.67 11.17 -2.97
CA ASP A 123 16.86 11.74 -2.34
C ASP A 123 18.06 10.86 -2.68
N SER A 124 18.89 11.28 -3.63
CA SER A 124 20.00 10.48 -4.17
C SER A 124 19.57 9.09 -4.68
N VAL A 125 19.60 8.07 -3.83
CA VAL A 125 19.30 6.66 -4.15
C VAL A 125 18.13 6.09 -3.33
N THR A 126 17.42 6.93 -2.58
CA THR A 126 16.27 6.56 -1.76
C THR A 126 15.07 7.45 -2.09
N PHE A 127 13.88 7.08 -1.62
CA PHE A 127 12.67 7.90 -1.75
C PHE A 127 12.07 8.18 -0.38
N ASN A 128 11.40 9.32 -0.27
CA ASN A 128 10.72 9.77 0.92
C ASN A 128 9.22 9.95 0.67
N PHE A 129 8.43 9.70 1.70
CA PHE A 129 6.98 9.89 1.67
C PHE A 129 6.52 11.29 1.23
N TRP A 130 7.27 12.35 1.56
CA TRP A 130 6.89 13.74 1.28
C TRP A 130 7.90 14.49 0.40
N HIS A 131 7.46 15.61 -0.18
CA HIS A 131 8.32 16.55 -0.90
C HIS A 131 9.30 17.30 0.01
N TRP A 132 10.41 17.76 -0.57
CA TRP A 132 11.24 18.79 0.05
C TRP A 132 10.54 20.15 0.00
N LEU A 133 10.11 20.66 1.15
CA LEU A 133 9.39 21.92 1.24
C LEU A 133 10.04 22.87 2.25
N PRO A 134 9.91 24.20 2.08
CA PRO A 134 10.36 25.15 3.09
C PRO A 134 9.76 24.84 4.46
N SER A 135 10.60 24.82 5.49
CA SER A 135 10.15 24.47 6.84
C SER A 135 9.05 25.39 7.36
N ASN A 136 8.10 24.79 8.09
CA ASN A 136 7.06 25.48 8.85
C ASN A 136 7.54 25.93 10.24
N LEU A 137 8.83 25.76 10.54
CA LEU A 137 9.50 26.28 11.73
C LEU A 137 10.00 27.71 11.47
N HIS A 138 9.85 28.60 12.46
CA HIS A 138 10.10 30.03 12.30
C HIS A 138 11.58 30.42 12.13
N ARG A 139 12.53 29.50 12.35
CA ARG A 139 13.96 29.82 12.28
C ARG A 139 14.44 29.76 10.82
N LYS A 140 14.87 30.91 10.31
CA LYS A 140 15.62 31.05 9.05
C LYS A 140 17.08 30.64 9.28
N ASN A 141 17.78 30.21 8.23
CA ASN A 141 19.23 30.06 8.25
C ASN A 141 19.92 31.44 8.37
N LYS A 142 21.24 31.47 8.44
CA LYS A 142 22.02 32.72 8.56
C LYS A 142 21.80 33.69 7.39
N GLU A 143 21.33 33.19 6.24
CA GLU A 143 21.06 33.95 5.01
C GLU A 143 19.58 34.37 4.89
N GLY A 144 18.75 34.12 5.91
CA GLY A 144 17.33 34.45 5.87
C GLY A 144 16.45 33.45 5.07
N ILE A 145 17.03 32.36 4.56
CA ILE A 145 16.37 31.29 3.80
C ILE A 145 15.83 30.24 4.78
N ARG A 146 14.62 29.73 4.54
CA ARG A 146 14.07 28.62 5.33
C ARG A 146 14.68 27.31 4.84
N PRO A 147 15.29 26.49 5.72
CA PRO A 147 15.75 25.16 5.33
C PRO A 147 14.61 24.32 4.77
N LEU A 148 14.91 23.52 3.75
CA LEU A 148 13.98 22.51 3.24
C LEU A 148 13.91 21.34 4.23
N VAL A 149 12.70 20.80 4.40
CA VAL A 149 12.40 19.60 5.18
C VAL A 149 11.35 18.78 4.43
N ARG A 150 11.34 17.48 4.66
CA ARG A 150 10.24 16.61 4.26
C ARG A 150 9.03 16.94 5.15
N ARG A 151 7.87 17.19 4.56
CA ARG A 151 6.63 17.46 5.31
C ARG A 151 5.40 17.40 4.40
N PRO A 152 4.20 17.23 4.97
CA PRO A 152 2.95 17.44 4.26
C PRO A 152 2.92 18.78 3.50
N THR A 153 2.30 18.78 2.33
CA THR A 153 2.15 19.95 1.47
C THR A 153 1.15 20.93 2.08
N THR A 154 -0.01 20.40 2.46
CA THR A 154 -1.23 21.16 2.79
C THR A 154 -1.80 20.79 4.15
N PHE A 155 -1.48 19.61 4.69
CA PHE A 155 -1.93 19.24 6.04
C PHE A 155 -1.34 20.18 7.11
N ASN A 156 -2.21 20.80 7.91
CA ASN A 156 -1.80 21.83 8.86
C ASN A 156 -1.24 21.25 10.16
N LEU A 157 0.09 21.23 10.27
CA LEU A 157 0.79 20.83 11.49
C LEU A 157 0.90 22.01 12.47
N LYS A 158 -0.01 22.12 13.44
CA LYS A 158 -0.01 23.23 14.41
C LYS A 158 1.09 23.09 15.47
N ASN A 159 1.28 21.89 16.00
CA ASN A 159 2.17 21.66 17.13
C ASN A 159 3.66 21.59 16.73
N ARG A 160 4.55 22.22 17.51
CA ARG A 160 6.00 22.27 17.23
C ARG A 160 6.65 20.89 17.21
N TYR A 161 6.24 19.97 18.09
CA TYR A 161 6.71 18.59 18.10
C TYR A 161 6.36 17.89 16.79
N ILE A 162 5.09 17.97 16.38
CA ILE A 162 4.58 17.40 15.13
C ILE A 162 5.30 17.98 13.91
N LYS A 163 5.53 19.30 13.86
CA LYS A 163 6.27 19.95 12.77
C LYS A 163 7.67 19.38 12.60
N LYS A 164 8.35 19.02 13.69
CA LYS A 164 9.67 18.37 13.63
C LYS A 164 9.53 16.90 13.26
N ALA A 165 8.55 16.20 13.83
CA ALA A 165 8.32 14.79 13.58
C ALA A 165 7.99 14.51 12.11
N ALA A 166 7.26 15.41 11.43
CA ALA A 166 6.90 15.34 10.01
C ALA A 166 8.08 15.21 9.04
N ASN A 167 9.28 15.63 9.44
CA ASN A 167 10.49 15.45 8.64
C ASN A 167 11.00 14.02 8.79
N VAL A 168 10.26 13.05 8.24
CA VAL A 168 10.59 11.62 8.37
C VAL A 168 11.84 11.25 7.57
N MET A 169 12.51 10.18 8.02
CA MET A 169 13.54 9.53 7.22
C MET A 169 12.94 8.92 5.95
N ASP A 170 13.78 8.71 4.95
CA ASP A 170 13.45 7.87 3.81
C ASP A 170 13.16 6.44 4.28
N ASP A 171 12.32 5.73 3.54
CA ASP A 171 11.91 4.39 3.90
C ASP A 171 11.95 3.44 2.70
N ALA A 172 12.06 2.15 3.00
CA ALA A 172 12.25 1.09 2.05
C ALA A 172 10.99 0.81 1.21
N ASP A 173 9.82 1.25 1.66
CA ASP A 173 8.55 1.03 0.97
C ASP A 173 8.40 2.02 -0.18
N ASP A 174 8.49 3.31 0.13
CA ASP A 174 8.52 4.38 -0.88
C ASP A 174 9.72 4.19 -1.82
N THR A 175 10.87 3.75 -1.29
CA THR A 175 12.04 3.43 -2.13
C THR A 175 11.76 2.27 -3.07
N ALA A 176 11.12 1.19 -2.63
CA ALA A 176 10.80 0.06 -3.50
C ALA A 176 9.77 0.44 -4.59
N GLU A 177 8.71 1.20 -4.25
CA GLU A 177 7.73 1.66 -5.22
C GLU A 177 8.31 2.71 -6.19
N GLY A 178 9.20 3.59 -5.71
CA GLY A 178 9.95 4.53 -6.52
C GLY A 178 10.89 3.82 -7.50
N PHE A 179 11.64 2.82 -7.04
CA PHE A 179 12.48 1.98 -7.91
C PHE A 179 11.68 1.20 -8.93
N MET A 180 10.50 0.67 -8.56
CA MET A 180 9.57 0.07 -9.51
C MET A 180 9.12 1.08 -10.58
N ALA A 181 8.87 2.34 -10.21
CA ALA A 181 8.55 3.39 -11.17
C ALA A 181 9.71 3.67 -12.12
N LEU A 182 10.95 3.75 -11.62
CA LEU A 182 12.14 3.87 -12.46
C LEU A 182 12.26 2.70 -13.44
N LEU A 183 12.10 1.46 -12.96
CA LEU A 183 12.22 0.26 -13.79
C LEU A 183 11.17 0.21 -14.90
N LEU A 184 9.91 0.48 -14.55
CA LEU A 184 8.82 0.49 -15.52
C LEU A 184 8.99 1.62 -16.54
N HIS A 185 9.47 2.78 -16.11
CA HIS A 185 9.78 3.87 -17.02
C HIS A 185 10.92 3.49 -17.98
N ASN A 186 12.00 2.89 -17.48
CA ASN A 186 13.09 2.38 -18.33
C ASN A 186 12.57 1.39 -19.38
N LYS A 187 11.68 0.46 -18.98
CA LYS A 187 11.01 -0.45 -19.93
C LYS A 187 10.21 0.32 -20.97
N ILE A 188 9.50 1.39 -20.60
CA ILE A 188 8.71 2.22 -21.53
C ILE A 188 9.60 2.90 -22.57
N ILE A 189 10.70 3.53 -22.15
CA ILE A 189 11.60 4.28 -23.04
C ILE A 189 12.73 3.44 -23.65
N TYR A 190 12.74 2.13 -23.38
CA TYR A 190 13.79 1.19 -23.79
C TYR A 190 15.20 1.58 -23.27
N SER A 191 15.27 2.17 -22.08
CA SER A 191 16.55 2.44 -21.41
C SER A 191 17.17 1.14 -20.90
N THR A 192 18.49 1.07 -20.94
CA THR A 192 19.31 -0.03 -20.40
C THR A 192 19.91 0.31 -19.03
N ASP A 193 19.50 1.43 -18.42
CA ASP A 193 20.00 1.85 -17.11
C ASP A 193 19.73 0.77 -16.06
N THR A 194 20.82 0.33 -15.42
CA THR A 194 20.77 -0.64 -14.34
C THR A 194 20.33 0.04 -13.05
N LEU A 195 19.29 -0.51 -12.44
CA LEU A 195 18.85 -0.14 -11.10
C LEU A 195 19.32 -1.21 -10.11
N ALA A 196 19.69 -0.81 -8.90
CA ALA A 196 20.15 -1.73 -7.86
C ALA A 196 19.55 -1.34 -6.51
N LEU A 197 18.47 -2.01 -6.09
CA LEU A 197 17.84 -1.75 -4.79
C LEU A 197 18.53 -2.52 -3.67
N LEU A 198 18.99 -3.73 -3.95
CA LEU A 198 19.56 -4.64 -2.96
C LEU A 198 20.71 -4.03 -2.15
N PRO A 199 21.67 -3.27 -2.73
CA PRO A 199 22.71 -2.59 -1.95
C PRO A 199 22.17 -1.57 -0.97
N VAL A 200 21.03 -0.92 -1.28
CA VAL A 200 20.39 0.07 -0.41
C VAL A 200 19.77 -0.64 0.79
N VAL A 201 18.90 -1.62 0.56
CA VAL A 201 18.12 -2.27 1.63
C VAL A 201 18.94 -3.26 2.47
N ASN A 202 20.02 -3.84 1.94
CA ASN A 202 20.89 -4.74 2.70
C ASN A 202 21.58 -4.07 3.90
N ASN A 203 21.75 -2.74 3.86
CA ASN A 203 22.29 -1.97 4.98
C ASN A 203 21.30 -1.83 6.14
N TYR A 204 20.02 -2.15 5.92
CA TYR A 204 18.93 -1.94 6.87
C TYR A 204 18.15 -3.23 7.09
N ARG A 205 18.74 -4.14 7.86
CA ARG A 205 18.12 -5.42 8.23
C ARG A 205 17.84 -5.51 9.72
N ASP A 206 16.82 -6.28 10.06
CA ASP A 206 16.53 -6.72 11.42
C ASP A 206 17.54 -7.78 11.86
N ALA A 207 18.78 -7.35 12.08
CA ALA A 207 19.89 -8.13 12.61
C ALA A 207 20.57 -7.32 13.72
N ASP A 208 20.77 -7.95 14.88
CA ASP A 208 21.47 -7.39 16.04
C ASP A 208 20.95 -6.03 16.54
N ARG A 209 19.63 -5.84 16.44
CA ARG A 209 18.99 -4.58 16.82
C ARG A 209 18.98 -4.38 18.33
N LYS A 210 19.43 -3.19 18.74
CA LYS A 210 19.48 -2.75 20.15
C LYS A 210 18.20 -2.04 20.59
N ASN A 211 17.37 -1.61 19.64
CA ASN A 211 16.12 -0.94 19.89
C ASN A 211 14.94 -1.77 19.37
N PHE A 212 13.84 -1.79 20.11
CA PHE A 212 12.65 -2.53 19.73
C PHE A 212 11.38 -1.83 20.21
N HIS A 213 10.47 -1.58 19.27
CA HIS A 213 9.24 -0.87 19.54
C HIS A 213 8.25 -1.78 20.27
N TRP A 214 7.53 -1.25 21.27
CA TRP A 214 6.59 -2.02 22.10
C TRP A 214 5.50 -2.73 21.27
N TYR A 215 5.04 -2.09 20.19
CA TYR A 215 4.04 -2.65 19.30
C TYR A 215 4.51 -3.97 18.67
N ASN A 216 5.80 -4.08 18.38
CA ASN A 216 6.39 -5.29 17.78
C ASN A 216 6.56 -6.38 18.84
N HIS A 217 6.77 -5.99 20.11
CA HIS A 217 6.82 -6.91 21.25
C HIS A 217 5.46 -7.59 21.46
N ASN A 218 4.39 -6.79 21.49
CA ASN A 218 3.03 -7.30 21.70
C ASN A 218 2.50 -8.12 20.51
N ARG A 219 3.15 -8.09 19.35
CA ARG A 219 2.75 -8.88 18.17
C ARG A 219 3.54 -10.18 17.99
N ALA A 220 4.41 -10.52 18.95
CA ALA A 220 5.23 -11.73 18.94
C ALA A 220 6.12 -11.84 17.69
N ASP A 221 6.61 -10.70 17.21
CA ASP A 221 7.64 -10.69 16.19
C ASP A 221 8.97 -10.99 16.87
N LYS A 222 9.61 -12.09 16.43
CA LYS A 222 10.93 -12.45 16.93
C LYS A 222 11.89 -11.33 16.56
N LYS A 223 12.68 -10.86 17.53
CA LYS A 223 13.87 -10.05 17.25
C LYS A 223 14.77 -10.81 16.28
N ASN A 224 15.55 -10.06 15.49
CA ASN A 224 16.54 -10.63 14.59
C ASN A 224 15.92 -11.55 13.54
N SER A 225 14.81 -11.11 12.93
CA SER A 225 14.17 -11.84 11.85
C SER A 225 15.01 -11.94 10.58
N GLY A 226 16.04 -11.09 10.44
CA GLY A 226 16.87 -10.93 9.24
C GLY A 226 16.19 -10.18 8.08
N ALA A 227 14.89 -9.91 8.19
CA ALA A 227 14.11 -9.22 7.18
C ALA A 227 14.51 -7.73 7.07
N TYR A 228 14.08 -7.07 5.99
CA TYR A 228 14.40 -5.67 5.77
C TYR A 228 13.57 -4.77 6.68
N LEU A 229 14.20 -3.67 7.10
CA LEU A 229 13.59 -2.65 7.93
C LEU A 229 12.84 -1.62 7.10
N THR A 230 11.82 -0.99 7.69
CA THR A 230 11.06 0.07 7.03
C THR A 230 11.90 1.32 6.84
N TRP A 231 12.46 1.91 7.89
CA TRP A 231 13.16 3.19 7.80
C TRP A 231 14.62 3.01 7.37
N LEU A 232 15.09 3.80 6.42
CA LEU A 232 16.47 3.76 5.89
C LEU A 232 17.37 4.74 6.65
N GLY A 233 17.45 4.55 7.97
CA GLY A 233 18.30 5.37 8.82
C GLY A 233 18.74 4.68 10.11
N LYS A 234 19.57 5.38 10.88
CA LYS A 234 20.16 4.84 12.10
C LYS A 234 19.15 4.90 13.25
N GLU A 235 18.88 3.74 13.84
CA GLU A 235 18.09 3.67 15.07
C GLU A 235 18.79 4.37 16.23
N HIS A 236 18.01 4.94 17.14
CA HIS A 236 18.54 5.39 18.42
C HIS A 236 18.95 4.18 19.27
N ARG A 237 20.09 4.29 19.95
CA ARG A 237 20.54 3.26 20.88
C ARG A 237 19.79 3.41 22.19
N LEU A 238 18.62 2.79 22.26
CA LEU A 238 17.96 2.59 23.55
C LEU A 238 18.67 1.48 24.31
N TRP A 239 18.66 1.55 25.65
CA TRP A 239 19.17 0.50 26.53
C TRP A 239 17.99 -0.28 27.15
N PRO A 240 17.23 -1.08 26.38
CA PRO A 240 16.12 -1.84 26.93
C PRO A 240 16.68 -3.07 27.66
N LYS A 241 16.61 -3.08 28.99
CA LYS A 241 16.85 -4.28 29.81
C LYS A 241 15.56 -5.06 30.10
N SER A 242 14.38 -4.47 29.86
CA SER A 242 13.06 -5.08 30.14
C SER A 242 11.91 -4.40 29.38
N ILE A 243 10.73 -5.03 29.36
CA ILE A 243 9.48 -4.45 28.81
C ILE A 243 9.08 -3.14 29.52
N VAL A 244 9.38 -3.01 30.81
CA VAL A 244 9.12 -1.81 31.61
C VAL A 244 9.95 -0.63 31.10
N ASN A 245 11.24 -0.86 30.79
CA ASN A 245 12.09 0.19 30.21
C ASN A 245 11.55 0.65 28.85
N THR A 246 11.10 -0.29 28.02
CA THR A 246 10.47 0.05 26.74
C THR A 246 9.21 0.90 26.96
N PHE A 247 8.34 0.53 27.91
CA PHE A 247 7.16 1.31 28.24
C PHE A 247 7.51 2.73 28.70
N LEU A 248 8.42 2.89 29.67
CA LEU A 248 8.84 4.19 30.18
C LEU A 248 9.43 5.09 29.09
N GLN A 249 10.25 4.52 28.19
CA GLN A 249 10.77 5.26 27.03
C GLN A 249 9.64 5.80 26.13
N ASN A 250 8.59 5.00 25.90
CA ASN A 250 7.40 5.45 25.16
C ASN A 250 6.54 6.46 25.92
N CYS A 251 6.71 6.62 27.23
CA CYS A 251 6.07 7.69 27.99
C CYS A 251 6.83 9.01 27.89
N ILE A 252 8.13 8.98 27.55
CA ILE A 252 8.99 10.18 27.54
C ILE A 252 9.54 10.55 26.16
N PHE A 253 9.30 9.75 25.10
CA PHE A 253 9.86 9.99 23.76
C PHE A 253 9.55 11.39 23.19
N PHE A 254 8.43 11.98 23.59
CA PHE A 254 8.04 13.32 23.16
C PHE A 254 8.72 14.45 23.94
N LEU A 255 9.32 14.15 25.10
CA LEU A 255 10.00 15.13 25.95
C LEU A 255 11.36 15.52 25.36
N PRO A 256 11.78 16.79 25.44
CA PRO A 256 13.05 17.25 24.87
C PRO A 256 14.31 16.54 25.39
N ILE A 257 14.23 15.93 26.58
CA ILE A 257 15.31 15.14 27.19
C ILE A 257 15.50 13.78 26.52
N SER A 258 14.50 13.27 25.80
CA SER A 258 14.60 12.00 25.11
C SER A 258 15.39 12.14 23.83
N GLU A 259 16.30 11.19 23.57
CA GLU A 259 17.01 11.12 22.30
C GLU A 259 16.06 10.87 21.12
N CYS A 260 14.91 10.23 21.37
CA CYS A 260 13.86 9.95 20.39
C CYS A 260 12.95 11.15 20.13
N CYS A 261 13.18 12.29 20.79
CA CYS A 261 12.44 13.53 20.52
C CYS A 261 12.93 14.11 19.18
N PRO A 262 12.03 14.41 18.22
CA PRO A 262 12.40 14.91 16.91
C PRO A 262 13.12 16.26 17.03
N LYS A 263 14.22 16.39 16.31
CA LYS A 263 15.05 17.59 16.27
C LYS A 263 14.72 18.39 15.02
N ALA A 264 14.81 19.72 15.12
CA ALA A 264 14.53 20.58 13.96
C ALA A 264 15.53 20.27 12.83
N TYR A 265 15.02 20.16 11.61
CA TYR A 265 15.81 19.96 10.38
C TYR A 265 16.63 18.65 10.34
N LYS A 266 16.36 17.70 11.25
CA LYS A 266 16.95 16.36 11.20
C LYS A 266 15.86 15.37 10.81
N PRO A 267 16.11 14.47 9.85
CA PRO A 267 15.18 13.39 9.55
C PRO A 267 14.85 12.58 10.81
N TYR A 268 13.59 12.21 10.94
CA TYR A 268 13.02 11.60 12.12
C TYR A 268 12.57 10.18 11.82
N MET A 269 13.09 9.23 12.59
CA MET A 269 12.52 7.90 12.67
C MET A 269 11.45 7.91 13.77
N PRO A 270 10.17 7.62 13.46
CA PRO A 270 9.11 7.57 14.46
C PRO A 270 9.51 6.75 15.68
N TYR A 271 9.35 7.34 16.87
CA TYR A 271 9.74 6.72 18.16
C TYR A 271 11.21 6.32 18.27
N GLY A 272 12.08 6.85 17.39
CA GLY A 272 13.50 6.52 17.32
C GLY A 272 13.81 5.04 17.05
N THR A 273 12.81 4.28 16.62
CA THR A 273 12.86 2.82 16.51
C THR A 273 12.33 2.38 15.15
N ASN A 274 12.99 1.40 14.55
CA ASN A 274 12.61 0.89 13.24
C ASN A 274 11.55 -0.21 13.34
N ASP A 275 10.91 -0.49 12.22
CA ASP A 275 9.86 -1.48 12.09
C ASP A 275 10.25 -2.54 11.05
N VAL A 276 9.66 -3.72 11.20
CA VAL A 276 9.69 -4.78 10.19
C VAL A 276 8.25 -5.02 9.79
N ASP A 277 7.93 -4.76 8.52
CA ASP A 277 6.57 -4.85 7.99
C ASP A 277 6.52 -5.82 6.81
N ALA A 278 5.46 -6.65 6.77
CA ALA A 278 5.34 -7.70 5.78
C ALA A 278 5.04 -7.17 4.38
N ILE A 279 4.32 -6.05 4.27
CA ILE A 279 4.02 -5.42 2.98
C ILE A 279 5.24 -4.69 2.45
N VAL A 280 5.98 -3.97 3.31
CA VAL A 280 7.26 -3.35 2.93
C VAL A 280 8.21 -4.41 2.38
N ASN A 281 8.36 -5.54 3.07
CA ASN A 281 9.21 -6.64 2.61
C ASN A 281 8.69 -7.27 1.31
N ALA A 282 7.38 -7.39 1.12
CA ALA A 282 6.80 -7.88 -0.14
C ALA A 282 7.01 -6.90 -1.31
N ASN A 283 6.95 -5.59 -1.07
CA ASN A 283 7.22 -4.57 -2.09
C ASN A 283 8.70 -4.58 -2.50
N ILE A 284 9.62 -4.72 -1.54
CA ILE A 284 11.05 -4.95 -1.82
C ILE A 284 11.22 -6.20 -2.69
N LEU A 285 10.65 -7.34 -2.28
CA LEU A 285 10.74 -8.60 -3.04
C LEU A 285 10.14 -8.47 -4.44
N SER A 286 9.06 -7.69 -4.61
CA SER A 286 8.45 -7.42 -5.91
C SER A 286 9.43 -6.72 -6.85
N PHE A 287 10.13 -5.69 -6.36
CA PHE A 287 11.15 -5.03 -7.17
C PHE A 287 12.33 -5.95 -7.47
N LEU A 288 12.86 -6.65 -6.45
CA LEU A 288 13.98 -7.56 -6.64
C LEU A 288 13.66 -8.65 -7.67
N GLY A 289 12.42 -9.15 -7.70
CA GLY A 289 11.97 -10.12 -8.69
C GLY A 289 11.89 -9.52 -10.10
N GLU A 290 11.19 -8.39 -10.25
CA GLU A 290 11.05 -7.72 -11.55
C GLU A 290 12.38 -7.27 -12.16
N ASN A 291 13.37 -6.98 -11.31
CA ASN A 291 14.71 -6.55 -11.71
C ASN A 291 15.75 -7.69 -11.72
N ASN A 292 15.33 -8.94 -11.47
CA ASN A 292 16.20 -10.13 -11.39
C ASN A 292 17.33 -10.05 -10.33
N GLU A 293 17.19 -9.23 -9.29
CA GLU A 293 18.17 -9.10 -8.18
C GLU A 293 18.01 -10.19 -7.08
N ILE A 294 16.98 -11.04 -7.15
CA ILE A 294 16.74 -12.10 -6.14
C ILE A 294 17.91 -13.07 -6.07
N VAL A 295 18.56 -13.36 -7.19
CA VAL A 295 19.64 -14.35 -7.29
C VAL A 295 20.91 -13.88 -6.55
N ASP A 296 21.07 -12.57 -6.37
CA ASP A 296 22.32 -11.97 -5.93
C ASP A 296 22.53 -11.94 -4.40
N SER A 297 21.59 -12.45 -3.60
CA SER A 297 21.72 -12.42 -2.13
C SER A 297 20.94 -13.50 -1.40
N ALA A 298 21.59 -14.20 -0.48
CA ALA A 298 20.91 -15.14 0.42
C ALA A 298 19.88 -14.47 1.36
N ASN A 299 19.91 -13.14 1.49
CA ASN A 299 19.17 -12.43 2.53
C ASN A 299 17.67 -12.26 2.25
N TYR A 300 17.23 -12.31 0.99
CA TYR A 300 15.80 -12.22 0.66
C TYR A 300 14.99 -13.36 1.31
N LYS A 301 15.63 -14.51 1.59
CA LYS A 301 15.02 -15.65 2.28
C LYS A 301 14.51 -15.28 3.68
N PHE A 302 15.15 -14.33 4.36
CA PHE A 302 14.68 -13.84 5.66
C PHE A 302 13.38 -13.02 5.55
N ALA A 303 13.25 -12.22 4.49
CA ALA A 303 12.01 -11.50 4.19
C ALA A 303 10.87 -12.49 3.89
N ILE A 304 11.12 -13.52 3.07
CA ILE A 304 10.15 -14.60 2.79
C ILE A 304 9.75 -15.32 4.07
N ALA A 305 10.73 -15.74 4.89
CA ALA A 305 10.46 -16.42 6.15
C ALA A 305 9.65 -15.53 7.12
N PHE A 306 9.89 -14.22 7.13
CA PHE A 306 9.10 -13.27 7.92
C PHE A 306 7.65 -13.17 7.42
N ILE A 307 7.45 -13.01 6.11
CA ILE A 307 6.11 -12.97 5.50
C ILE A 307 5.35 -14.27 5.79
N ASN A 308 5.97 -15.42 5.56
CA ASN A 308 5.37 -16.74 5.81
C ASN A 308 4.89 -16.87 7.27
N ARG A 309 5.72 -16.47 8.25
CA ARG A 309 5.31 -16.50 9.67
C ARG A 309 4.10 -15.63 9.97
N LYS A 310 3.89 -14.52 9.25
CA LYS A 310 2.71 -13.66 9.43
C LYS A 310 1.45 -14.30 8.88
N ILE A 311 1.57 -14.97 7.73
CA ILE A 311 0.47 -15.63 7.02
C ILE A 311 0.04 -16.91 7.75
N VAL A 312 0.98 -17.77 8.16
CA VAL A 312 0.70 -19.01 8.92
C VAL A 312 -0.03 -18.73 10.25
N ARG A 313 0.14 -17.54 10.82
CA ARG A 313 -0.56 -17.11 12.05
C ARG A 313 -1.91 -16.46 11.78
N GLU A 314 -2.37 -16.45 10.53
CA GLU A 314 -3.63 -15.84 10.06
C GLU A 314 -3.80 -14.37 10.50
N LYS A 315 -2.68 -13.65 10.64
CA LYS A 315 -2.67 -12.28 11.14
C LYS A 315 -3.02 -11.27 10.04
N PHE A 316 -3.90 -11.58 9.08
CA PHE A 316 -4.18 -10.73 7.91
C PHE A 316 -4.58 -9.28 8.27
N ASN A 317 -5.25 -9.10 9.41
CA ASN A 317 -5.68 -7.79 9.90
C ASN A 317 -4.61 -6.98 10.67
N SER A 318 -3.45 -7.60 10.93
CA SER A 318 -2.40 -7.08 11.81
C SER A 318 -0.98 -7.47 11.37
N ALA A 319 -0.83 -8.09 10.21
CA ALA A 319 0.44 -8.50 9.63
C ALA A 319 1.26 -7.27 9.24
N ALA A 320 0.58 -6.20 8.84
CA ALA A 320 1.15 -4.90 8.57
C ALA A 320 0.89 -3.89 9.69
N ILE A 321 1.84 -2.99 9.83
CA ILE A 321 1.88 -1.87 10.76
C ILE A 321 1.17 -0.68 10.15
N TYR A 322 1.47 -0.40 8.87
CA TYR A 322 1.02 0.80 8.16
C TYR A 322 -0.21 0.59 7.28
N TYR A 323 -0.57 -0.66 7.00
CA TYR A 323 -1.61 -1.00 6.04
C TYR A 323 -2.81 -1.59 6.76
N PRO A 324 -3.89 -0.81 6.94
CA PRO A 324 -5.03 -1.25 7.74
C PRO A 324 -5.99 -2.17 6.98
N ASN A 325 -5.88 -2.26 5.65
CA ASN A 325 -6.72 -3.13 4.84
C ASN A 325 -6.25 -4.59 4.97
N ARG A 326 -7.17 -5.50 5.35
CA ARG A 326 -6.90 -6.94 5.50
C ARG A 326 -6.29 -7.57 4.25
N TYR A 327 -6.71 -7.13 3.07
CA TYR A 327 -6.31 -7.74 1.80
C TYR A 327 -5.03 -7.12 1.22
N HIS A 328 -4.46 -6.09 1.85
CA HIS A 328 -3.23 -5.47 1.34
C HIS A 328 -2.04 -6.45 1.35
N LEU A 329 -1.94 -7.32 2.36
CA LEU A 329 -0.91 -8.36 2.37
C LEU A 329 -1.07 -9.34 1.19
N HIS A 330 -2.31 -9.71 0.86
CA HIS A 330 -2.62 -10.57 -0.27
C HIS A 330 -2.14 -9.94 -1.58
N TYR A 331 -2.51 -8.67 -1.78
CA TYR A 331 -2.08 -7.85 -2.91
C TYR A 331 -0.54 -7.80 -3.04
N ALA A 332 0.17 -7.45 -1.96
CA ALA A 332 1.61 -7.25 -2.01
C ALA A 332 2.38 -8.57 -2.23
N VAL A 333 1.94 -9.67 -1.61
CA VAL A 333 2.56 -10.99 -1.80
C VAL A 333 2.29 -11.54 -3.20
N ALA A 334 1.09 -11.36 -3.74
CA ALA A 334 0.78 -11.75 -5.12
C ALA A 334 1.60 -10.95 -6.14
N LYS A 335 1.82 -9.64 -5.91
CA LYS A 335 2.73 -8.81 -6.71
C LYS A 335 4.15 -9.37 -6.71
N ALA A 336 4.67 -9.75 -5.53
CA ALA A 336 6.00 -10.35 -5.40
C ALA A 336 6.10 -11.72 -6.07
N TYR A 337 5.08 -12.56 -5.91
CA TYR A 337 5.03 -13.88 -6.52
C TYR A 337 5.01 -13.78 -8.05
N ARG A 338 4.17 -12.89 -8.62
CA ARG A 338 4.11 -12.63 -10.06
C ARG A 338 5.44 -12.12 -10.63
N ALA A 339 6.19 -11.36 -9.84
CA ALA A 339 7.53 -10.89 -10.17
C ALA A 339 8.61 -11.99 -10.17
N GLY A 340 8.25 -13.26 -9.92
CA GLY A 340 9.18 -14.39 -9.97
C GLY A 340 9.73 -14.83 -8.61
N VAL A 341 9.19 -14.31 -7.48
CA VAL A 341 9.57 -14.76 -6.13
C VAL A 341 8.84 -16.10 -5.80
N THR A 342 9.11 -17.15 -6.57
CA THR A 342 8.42 -18.44 -6.48
C THR A 342 8.51 -19.15 -5.12
N PRO A 343 9.54 -18.95 -4.26
CA PRO A 343 9.53 -19.53 -2.91
C PRO A 343 8.40 -19.00 -1.99
N LEU A 344 7.61 -18.02 -2.43
CA LEU A 344 6.37 -17.60 -1.76
C LEU A 344 5.17 -18.53 -2.04
N GLN A 345 5.31 -19.62 -2.81
CA GLN A 345 4.20 -20.52 -3.17
C GLN A 345 3.32 -20.91 -1.97
N SER A 346 3.92 -21.42 -0.88
CA SER A 346 3.14 -21.84 0.29
C SER A 346 2.38 -20.67 0.96
N CYS A 347 2.89 -19.45 0.83
CA CYS A 347 2.19 -18.25 1.29
C CYS A 347 1.00 -17.97 0.39
N VAL A 348 1.17 -18.09 -0.92
CA VAL A 348 0.12 -17.89 -1.92
C VAL A 348 -1.04 -18.85 -1.68
N ASP A 349 -0.77 -20.15 -1.46
CA ASP A 349 -1.80 -21.15 -1.21
C ASP A 349 -2.72 -20.75 -0.04
N LEU A 350 -2.11 -20.31 1.07
CA LEU A 350 -2.82 -19.86 2.27
C LEU A 350 -3.62 -18.57 2.04
N LEU A 351 -3.06 -17.63 1.27
CA LEU A 351 -3.73 -16.37 0.93
C LEU A 351 -4.93 -16.59 0.00
N ILE A 352 -4.81 -17.49 -0.97
CA ILE A 352 -5.93 -17.87 -1.85
C ILE A 352 -7.01 -18.56 -1.02
N ALA A 353 -6.65 -19.44 -0.08
CA ALA A 353 -7.61 -20.05 0.84
C ALA A 353 -8.37 -19.00 1.68
N ASP A 354 -7.68 -17.99 2.25
CA ASP A 354 -8.33 -16.89 2.99
C ASP A 354 -9.30 -16.12 2.08
N ILE A 355 -8.87 -15.72 0.87
CA ILE A 355 -9.74 -15.03 -0.11
C ILE A 355 -11.00 -15.85 -0.39
N LYS A 356 -10.86 -17.13 -0.74
CA LYS A 356 -12.01 -18.00 -1.05
C LYS A 356 -13.00 -18.09 0.11
N SER A 357 -12.49 -18.18 1.34
CA SER A 357 -13.32 -18.31 2.54
C SER A 357 -13.98 -17.00 3.00
N THR A 358 -13.57 -15.85 2.46
CA THR A 358 -13.98 -14.53 2.96
C THR A 358 -14.74 -13.67 1.96
N GLN A 359 -14.92 -14.13 0.70
CA GLN A 359 -15.79 -13.45 -0.25
C GLN A 359 -17.23 -13.44 0.26
N GLN A 360 -17.87 -12.27 0.18
CA GLN A 360 -19.28 -12.10 0.54
C GLN A 360 -20.19 -12.54 -0.60
N THR A 361 -21.47 -12.75 -0.30
CA THR A 361 -22.47 -13.18 -1.29
C THR A 361 -22.67 -12.18 -2.43
N ASP A 362 -22.34 -10.91 -2.22
CA ASP A 362 -22.38 -9.85 -3.24
C ASP A 362 -21.11 -9.80 -4.10
N GLY A 363 -20.17 -10.72 -3.90
CA GLY A 363 -18.87 -10.77 -4.58
C GLY A 363 -17.78 -9.90 -3.95
N SER A 364 -18.12 -9.09 -2.93
CA SER A 364 -17.20 -8.17 -2.29
C SER A 364 -16.33 -8.82 -1.21
N PHE A 365 -15.27 -8.11 -0.85
CA PHE A 365 -14.41 -8.41 0.29
C PHE A 365 -14.42 -7.22 1.23
N ALA A 366 -14.51 -7.44 2.55
CA ALA A 366 -14.56 -6.33 3.51
C ALA A 366 -13.38 -6.34 4.48
N SER A 367 -12.81 -5.15 4.72
CA SER A 367 -11.84 -4.94 5.81
C SER A 367 -12.54 -4.78 7.17
N LYS A 368 -11.77 -4.64 8.25
CA LYS A 368 -12.30 -4.39 9.59
C LYS A 368 -12.98 -3.02 9.70
N LYS A 369 -14.06 -2.98 10.49
CA LYS A 369 -14.82 -1.76 10.81
C LYS A 369 -13.99 -0.66 11.46
N ILE A 370 -13.03 -1.01 12.32
CA ILE A 370 -12.35 -0.06 13.22
C ILE A 370 -11.40 0.91 12.47
N VAL A 371 -10.74 0.45 11.41
CA VAL A 371 -9.64 1.24 10.79
C VAL A 371 -9.92 1.61 9.33
N ASN A 372 -10.82 0.90 8.65
CA ASN A 372 -11.18 1.19 7.27
C ASN A 372 -12.71 1.17 7.05
N HIS A 373 -13.50 1.30 8.12
CA HIS A 373 -14.98 1.35 8.06
C HIS A 373 -15.66 0.24 7.22
N GLN A 374 -15.09 -0.97 7.19
CA GLN A 374 -15.55 -2.05 6.30
C GLN A 374 -15.51 -1.69 4.81
N ASP A 375 -14.53 -0.90 4.38
CA ASP A 375 -14.26 -0.61 2.98
C ASP A 375 -14.26 -1.90 2.17
N LYS A 376 -15.23 -1.97 1.25
CA LYS A 376 -15.45 -3.09 0.36
C LYS A 376 -14.79 -2.90 -0.99
N ILE A 377 -14.70 -1.66 -1.47
CA ILE A 377 -14.22 -1.35 -2.82
C ILE A 377 -12.73 -1.69 -2.92
N GLN A 378 -11.89 -1.07 -2.08
CA GLN A 378 -10.44 -1.27 -2.19
C GLN A 378 -10.03 -2.66 -1.71
N SER A 379 -10.73 -3.21 -0.73
CA SER A 379 -10.56 -4.61 -0.30
C SER A 379 -10.83 -5.58 -1.44
N THR A 380 -11.91 -5.36 -2.22
CA THR A 380 -12.23 -6.18 -3.39
C THR A 380 -11.19 -5.99 -4.49
N ALA A 381 -10.72 -4.76 -4.72
CA ALA A 381 -9.65 -4.50 -5.68
C ALA A 381 -8.34 -5.24 -5.30
N TYR A 382 -7.94 -5.24 -4.03
CA TYR A 382 -6.76 -5.98 -3.56
C TYR A 382 -6.91 -7.50 -3.69
N ALA A 383 -8.07 -8.06 -3.32
CA ALA A 383 -8.34 -9.49 -3.45
C ALA A 383 -8.37 -9.91 -4.92
N LEU A 384 -9.07 -9.15 -5.78
CA LEU A 384 -9.11 -9.39 -7.22
C LEU A 384 -7.71 -9.31 -7.85
N TYR A 385 -6.92 -8.30 -7.50
CA TYR A 385 -5.54 -8.18 -7.97
C TYR A 385 -4.72 -9.41 -7.59
N ALA A 386 -4.85 -9.88 -6.35
CA ALA A 386 -4.12 -11.04 -5.86
C ALA A 386 -4.48 -12.30 -6.66
N LEU A 387 -5.78 -12.56 -6.87
CA LEU A 387 -6.26 -13.68 -7.69
C LEU A 387 -5.71 -13.63 -9.12
N LEU A 388 -5.80 -12.47 -9.78
CA LEU A 388 -5.38 -12.32 -11.17
C LEU A 388 -3.86 -12.46 -11.35
N ASN A 389 -3.05 -12.02 -10.37
CA ASN A 389 -1.58 -12.08 -10.46
C ASN A 389 -1.00 -13.41 -10.00
N VAL A 390 -1.68 -14.14 -9.11
CA VAL A 390 -1.29 -15.51 -8.75
C VAL A 390 -1.46 -16.46 -9.93
N GLY A 391 -2.54 -16.31 -10.70
CA GLY A 391 -2.83 -17.20 -11.82
C GLY A 391 -3.31 -18.59 -11.37
N ASN A 392 -2.97 -19.62 -12.14
CA ASN A 392 -3.37 -21.02 -11.89
C ASN A 392 -4.87 -21.19 -11.61
N PHE A 393 -5.70 -20.53 -12.42
CA PHE A 393 -7.12 -20.34 -12.14
C PHE A 393 -7.90 -21.66 -12.02
N SER A 394 -7.55 -22.66 -12.83
CA SER A 394 -8.16 -23.99 -12.80
C SER A 394 -7.79 -24.77 -11.53
N GLU A 395 -6.53 -24.71 -11.11
CA GLU A 395 -6.02 -25.39 -9.92
C GLU A 395 -6.67 -24.83 -8.65
N TYR A 396 -6.72 -23.50 -8.53
CA TYR A 396 -7.34 -22.84 -7.38
C TYR A 396 -8.87 -22.76 -7.47
N ASN A 397 -9.46 -23.05 -8.64
CA ASN A 397 -10.88 -22.86 -8.94
C ASN A 397 -11.35 -21.43 -8.56
N THR A 398 -10.73 -20.41 -9.15
CA THR A 398 -10.96 -19.00 -8.80
C THR A 398 -11.81 -18.23 -9.80
N GLY A 399 -12.18 -18.82 -10.94
CA GLY A 399 -12.92 -18.14 -12.02
C GLY A 399 -14.20 -17.46 -11.52
N GLY A 400 -15.08 -18.21 -10.83
CA GLY A 400 -16.34 -17.65 -10.31
C GLY A 400 -16.15 -16.54 -9.26
N ILE A 401 -15.09 -16.64 -8.45
CA ILE A 401 -14.75 -15.64 -7.42
C ILE A 401 -14.27 -14.35 -8.09
N ILE A 402 -13.43 -14.47 -9.12
CA ILE A 402 -12.94 -13.36 -9.93
C ILE A 402 -14.12 -12.65 -10.61
N ASP A 403 -15.02 -13.41 -11.26
CA ASP A 403 -16.18 -12.84 -11.95
C ASP A 403 -17.11 -12.11 -10.97
N SER A 404 -17.39 -12.68 -9.79
CA SER A 404 -18.20 -12.02 -8.76
C SER A 404 -17.54 -10.74 -8.22
N ALA A 405 -16.22 -10.73 -8.06
CA ALA A 405 -15.49 -9.53 -7.63
C ALA A 405 -15.52 -8.42 -8.70
N ILE A 406 -15.37 -8.77 -9.98
CA ILE A 406 -15.50 -7.82 -11.10
C ILE A 406 -16.90 -7.24 -11.15
N TYR A 407 -17.93 -8.10 -11.08
CA TYR A 407 -19.31 -7.67 -11.07
C TYR A 407 -19.57 -6.68 -9.93
N TYR A 408 -19.13 -7.00 -8.72
CA TYR A 408 -19.25 -6.10 -7.57
C TYR A 408 -18.64 -4.73 -7.86
N LEU A 409 -17.41 -4.68 -8.40
CA LEU A 409 -16.75 -3.42 -8.73
C LEU A 409 -17.51 -2.65 -9.82
N GLN A 410 -18.03 -3.32 -10.85
CA GLN A 410 -18.83 -2.66 -11.89
C GLN A 410 -20.13 -2.05 -11.34
N GLN A 411 -20.78 -2.70 -10.37
CA GLN A 411 -22.00 -2.18 -9.73
C GLN A 411 -21.73 -0.99 -8.79
N ASN A 412 -20.50 -0.86 -8.27
CA ASN A 412 -20.13 0.16 -7.28
C ASN A 412 -19.29 1.32 -7.87
N LYS A 413 -19.23 1.43 -9.20
CA LYS A 413 -18.59 2.57 -9.87
C LYS A 413 -19.48 3.82 -9.79
N LYS A 414 -18.85 4.98 -9.67
CA LYS A 414 -19.50 6.29 -9.86
C LYS A 414 -19.29 6.72 -11.30
N VAL A 415 -20.35 7.09 -11.99
CA VAL A 415 -20.29 7.53 -13.40
C VAL A 415 -20.62 9.01 -13.48
N THR A 416 -19.75 9.79 -14.12
CA THR A 416 -19.94 11.21 -14.39
C THR A 416 -19.59 11.47 -15.85
N GLY A 417 -20.60 11.66 -16.71
CA GLY A 417 -20.37 11.83 -18.15
C GLY A 417 -19.64 10.63 -18.77
N ASN A 418 -18.48 10.88 -19.39
CA ASN A 418 -17.64 9.84 -20.01
C ASN A 418 -16.55 9.29 -19.07
N GLU A 419 -16.72 9.46 -17.76
CA GLU A 419 -15.77 9.00 -16.76
C GLU A 419 -16.46 8.04 -15.79
N CYS A 420 -15.68 7.10 -15.27
CA CYS A 420 -16.09 6.36 -14.08
C CYS A 420 -14.92 6.25 -13.09
N HIS A 421 -15.25 6.21 -11.80
CA HIS A 421 -14.27 6.08 -10.74
C HIS A 421 -14.87 5.37 -9.53
N TRP A 422 -14.02 5.03 -8.58
CA TRP A 422 -14.42 4.43 -7.31
C TRP A 422 -13.99 5.30 -6.14
N THR A 423 -14.77 5.23 -5.06
CA THR A 423 -14.41 5.94 -3.82
C THR A 423 -13.14 5.33 -3.24
N GLY A 424 -12.19 6.20 -2.89
CA GLY A 424 -10.91 5.82 -2.33
C GLY A 424 -11.05 5.22 -0.93
N GLY A 425 -10.51 4.02 -0.75
CA GLY A 425 -10.32 3.41 0.57
C GLY A 425 -9.07 3.93 1.28
N VAL A 426 -8.85 3.48 2.51
CA VAL A 426 -7.61 3.78 3.24
C VAL A 426 -6.51 2.84 2.75
N PHE A 427 -5.63 3.36 1.88
CA PHE A 427 -4.47 2.62 1.38
C PHE A 427 -3.30 2.62 2.35
N PHE A 428 -3.17 3.66 3.18
CA PHE A 428 -2.12 3.77 4.18
C PHE A 428 -2.67 4.40 5.46
N SER A 429 -2.24 3.86 6.59
CA SER A 429 -2.45 4.46 7.90
C SER A 429 -1.15 4.52 8.67
N GLY A 430 -0.76 5.74 8.95
CA GLY A 430 0.50 6.00 9.62
C GLY A 430 0.65 7.49 9.79
N GLY A 431 1.74 7.85 10.44
CA GLY A 431 2.04 9.21 10.77
C GLY A 431 3.20 9.21 11.72
N THR A 432 3.79 10.38 11.86
CA THR A 432 5.07 10.55 12.55
C THR A 432 4.99 10.23 14.05
N VAL A 433 3.78 10.08 14.59
CA VAL A 433 3.52 9.89 16.03
C VAL A 433 2.30 9.02 16.33
N ILE A 434 1.57 8.53 15.33
CA ILE A 434 0.32 7.76 15.55
C ILE A 434 0.13 6.67 14.50
N ARG A 435 -0.30 5.49 14.97
CA ARG A 435 -0.70 4.36 14.12
C ARG A 435 -2.23 4.26 14.16
N LYS A 436 -2.88 3.95 13.03
CA LYS A 436 -4.34 3.69 12.95
C LYS A 436 -5.27 4.87 13.28
N CYS A 437 -4.77 6.10 13.30
CA CYS A 437 -5.57 7.30 13.56
C CYS A 437 -5.48 8.36 12.45
N LEU A 438 -4.41 8.32 11.65
CA LEU A 438 -4.20 9.19 10.50
C LEU A 438 -4.23 8.30 9.25
N PHE A 439 -5.11 8.64 8.32
CA PHE A 439 -5.44 7.85 7.14
C PHE A 439 -5.15 8.62 5.87
N PHE A 440 -4.74 7.86 4.86
CA PHE A 440 -4.51 8.35 3.51
C PHE A 440 -5.44 7.65 2.54
N LYS A 441 -6.12 8.44 1.70
CA LYS A 441 -7.11 7.96 0.72
C LYS A 441 -6.92 8.65 -0.61
N SER A 442 -7.27 7.98 -1.69
CA SER A 442 -7.30 8.57 -3.04
C SER A 442 -8.23 7.77 -3.95
N ASP A 443 -9.21 8.47 -4.54
CA ASP A 443 -10.11 7.94 -5.55
C ASP A 443 -9.31 7.55 -6.81
N ALA A 444 -8.31 8.35 -7.19
CA ALA A 444 -7.43 8.07 -8.33
C ALA A 444 -6.58 6.81 -8.11
N TYR A 445 -6.04 6.60 -6.90
CA TYR A 445 -5.30 5.38 -6.54
C TYR A 445 -6.20 4.14 -6.62
N THR A 446 -7.39 4.19 -6.03
CA THR A 446 -8.30 3.05 -6.04
C THR A 446 -8.79 2.74 -7.46
N THR A 447 -9.07 3.80 -8.23
CA THR A 447 -9.49 3.67 -9.63
C THR A 447 -8.37 3.09 -10.49
N SER A 448 -7.12 3.51 -10.34
CA SER A 448 -5.99 2.96 -11.11
C SER A 448 -5.74 1.48 -10.82
N LEU A 449 -5.87 1.08 -9.55
CA LEU A 449 -5.78 -0.33 -9.15
C LEU A 449 -6.88 -1.18 -9.80
N ILE A 450 -8.12 -0.69 -9.82
CA ILE A 450 -9.26 -1.38 -10.45
C ILE A 450 -9.09 -1.42 -11.98
N SER A 451 -8.68 -0.31 -12.61
CA SER A 451 -8.36 -0.28 -14.05
C SER A 451 -7.30 -1.31 -14.41
N GLN A 452 -6.27 -1.48 -13.58
CA GLN A 452 -5.25 -2.50 -13.81
C GLN A 452 -5.83 -3.92 -13.71
N CYS A 453 -6.71 -4.19 -12.73
CA CYS A 453 -7.39 -5.48 -12.63
C CYS A 453 -8.25 -5.77 -13.86
N PHE A 454 -8.99 -4.76 -14.36
CA PHE A 454 -9.82 -4.91 -15.55
C PHE A 454 -8.99 -5.15 -16.81
N ALA A 455 -7.88 -4.42 -16.98
CA ALA A 455 -6.96 -4.64 -18.10
C ALA A 455 -6.38 -6.06 -18.08
N LEU A 456 -5.93 -6.53 -16.91
CA LEU A 456 -5.38 -7.87 -16.74
C LEU A 456 -6.43 -8.96 -16.99
N TYR A 457 -7.65 -8.81 -16.46
CA TYR A 457 -8.73 -9.76 -16.72
C TYR A 457 -9.07 -9.87 -18.22
N LEU A 458 -9.17 -8.74 -18.91
CA LEU A 458 -9.45 -8.71 -20.35
C LEU A 458 -8.32 -9.37 -21.15
N GLU A 459 -7.06 -9.14 -20.77
CA GLU A 459 -5.91 -9.81 -21.39
C GLU A 459 -5.98 -11.34 -21.22
N LEU A 460 -6.25 -11.81 -20.00
CA LEU A 460 -6.35 -13.24 -19.68
C LEU A 460 -7.53 -13.90 -20.40
N LYS A 461 -8.68 -13.24 -20.49
CA LYS A 461 -9.84 -13.73 -21.28
C LYS A 461 -9.51 -13.83 -22.76
N ASN A 462 -8.80 -12.85 -23.34
CA ASN A 462 -8.38 -12.92 -24.74
C ASN A 462 -7.41 -14.07 -25.02
N LYS A 463 -6.61 -14.45 -24.02
CA LYS A 463 -5.68 -15.60 -24.09
C LYS A 463 -6.34 -16.95 -23.78
N ASN A 464 -7.64 -16.97 -23.46
CA ASN A 464 -8.38 -18.15 -22.97
C ASN A 464 -7.74 -18.78 -21.71
N GLU A 465 -7.15 -17.95 -20.85
CA GLU A 465 -6.56 -18.42 -19.58
C GLU A 465 -7.56 -18.41 -18.41
N LEU A 466 -8.72 -17.74 -18.56
CA LEU A 466 -9.75 -17.55 -17.53
C LEU A 466 -11.12 -18.10 -17.90
#